data_AF-A0AA90USM1-F1
#
_entry.id   AF-A0AA90USM1-F1
#
_cell.length_a   1.000
_cell.length_b   1.000
_cell.length_c   1.000
_cell.angle_alpha   90.00
_cell.angle_beta   90.00
_cell.angle_gamma   90.00
#
_symmetry.space_group_name_H-M   'P 1'
#
loop_
_entity.id
_entity.type
_entity.pdbx_description
1 polymer ?
#
loop_
_entity_poly.entity_id
_entity_poly.type
_entity_poly.pdbx_seq_one_letter_code
_entity_poly.pdbx_strand_id
1 'polypeptide(L)' 'MNGLLSMIGMQTELEYQMGDDFPFGSPRIRFNVPKGNIPSDKQKCQPKEQHEFTIKGVKIMAASKKDAIKKFNHRKK' A
#
# COMPACT_ATOMS: atom_id res chain seq x y z
N MET A 1 21.55 -9.81 -40.24
CA MET A 1 20.70 -9.57 -39.04
C MET A 1 21.20 -10.46 -37.91
N ASN A 2 22.34 -10.14 -37.30
CA ASN A 2 22.99 -11.02 -36.33
C ASN A 2 23.42 -10.17 -35.12
N GLY A 3 22.49 -9.82 -34.23
CA GLY A 3 22.79 -8.93 -33.11
C GLY A 3 22.01 -9.20 -31.82
N LEU A 4 21.18 -10.25 -31.76
CA LEU A 4 20.32 -10.52 -30.61
C LEU A 4 20.76 -11.71 -29.74
N LEU A 5 21.68 -12.57 -30.20
CA LEU A 5 22.10 -13.75 -29.42
C LEU A 5 23.09 -13.43 -28.28
N SER A 6 23.77 -12.28 -28.29
CA SER A 6 24.84 -12.00 -27.31
C SER A 6 24.35 -11.67 -25.89
N MET A 7 23.07 -11.33 -25.68
CA MET A 7 22.57 -10.96 -24.35
C MET A 7 22.14 -12.15 -23.49
N ILE A 8 21.94 -13.33 -24.07
CA ILE A 8 21.42 -14.50 -23.35
C ILE A 8 22.53 -15.17 -22.52
N GLY A 9 23.80 -15.04 -22.92
CA GLY A 9 24.94 -15.71 -22.25
C GLY A 9 25.34 -15.14 -20.89
N MET A 10 24.87 -13.94 -20.50
CA MET A 10 25.21 -13.33 -19.21
C MET A 10 24.16 -13.61 -18.11
N GLN A 11 22.96 -14.10 -18.48
CA GLN A 11 21.92 -14.44 -17.50
C GLN A 11 22.17 -15.81 -16.85
N THR A 12 22.81 -16.73 -17.56
CA THR A 12 22.96 -18.13 -17.12
C THR A 12 24.06 -18.35 -16.09
N GLU A 13 25.05 -17.45 -15.96
CA GLU A 13 26.08 -17.56 -14.91
C GLU A 13 25.63 -17.02 -13.54
N LEU A 14 24.59 -16.17 -13.49
CA LEU A 14 24.05 -15.62 -12.25
C LEU A 14 23.05 -16.54 -11.55
N GLU A 15 22.56 -17.59 -12.22
CA GLU A 15 21.62 -18.55 -11.63
C GLU A 15 22.34 -19.61 -10.77
N TYR A 16 23.66 -19.76 -10.88
CA TYR A 16 24.41 -20.85 -10.23
C TYR A 16 25.16 -20.51 -8.94
N GLN A 17 24.87 -19.37 -8.29
CA GLN A 17 25.41 -19.09 -6.94
C GLN A 17 24.33 -18.61 -5.96
N MET A 18 23.10 -19.12 -6.09
CA MET A 18 22.16 -19.15 -4.97
C MET A 18 22.35 -20.43 -4.17
N GLY A 19 23.46 -20.52 -3.45
CA GLY A 19 23.76 -21.62 -2.55
C GLY A 19 24.49 -21.08 -1.33
N ASP A 20 23.73 -20.92 -0.26
CA ASP A 20 24.20 -20.93 1.13
C ASP A 20 25.26 -19.90 1.54
N ASP A 21 24.82 -18.70 1.97
CA ASP A 21 25.17 -18.26 3.34
C ASP A 21 24.44 -16.97 3.78
N PHE A 22 23.95 -17.04 5.02
CA PHE A 22 23.59 -15.96 5.96
C PHE A 22 22.14 -15.39 6.07
N PRO A 23 21.52 -15.46 7.29
CA PRO A 23 20.09 -15.21 7.50
C PRO A 23 19.66 -13.78 7.94
N PHE A 24 20.52 -12.76 7.87
CA PHE A 24 20.15 -11.40 8.31
C PHE A 24 20.80 -10.30 7.45
N GLY A 25 20.09 -9.83 6.42
CA GLY A 25 20.47 -8.61 5.72
C GLY A 25 20.06 -8.61 4.25
N SER A 26 18.85 -8.12 3.96
CA SER A 26 18.40 -7.86 2.60
C SER A 26 19.46 -7.05 1.83
N PRO A 27 19.82 -7.41 0.58
CA PRO A 27 20.69 -6.57 -0.23
C PRO A 27 19.96 -5.23 -0.41
N ARG A 28 20.49 -4.16 0.21
CA ARG A 28 20.02 -2.81 -0.08
C ARG A 28 20.44 -2.49 -1.51
N ILE A 29 19.61 -2.88 -2.46
CA ILE A 29 19.65 -2.37 -3.83
C ILE A 29 19.43 -0.87 -3.71
N ARG A 30 20.52 -0.10 -3.71
CA ARG A 30 20.48 1.36 -3.83
C ARG A 30 20.12 1.67 -5.27
N PHE A 31 18.83 1.59 -5.57
CA PHE A 31 18.26 2.15 -6.77
C PHE A 31 18.61 3.64 -6.79
N ASN A 32 19.52 4.02 -7.69
CA ASN A 32 19.91 5.40 -7.97
C ASN A 32 18.80 6.09 -8.77
N VAL A 33 17.57 6.01 -8.27
CA VAL A 33 16.38 6.61 -8.86
C VAL A 33 16.46 8.11 -8.54
N PRO A 34 16.39 9.01 -9.56
CA PRO A 34 16.23 10.43 -9.29
C PRO A 34 15.07 10.56 -8.32
N LYS A 35 15.21 11.33 -7.22
CA LYS A 35 14.14 11.57 -6.26
C LYS A 35 12.91 12.09 -7.00
N GLY A 36 12.09 11.16 -7.50
CA GLY A 36 10.78 11.43 -8.01
C GLY A 36 10.06 12.10 -6.87
N ASN A 37 9.30 13.14 -7.19
CA ASN A 37 8.39 13.76 -6.25
C ASN A 37 7.46 12.64 -5.78
N ILE A 38 7.80 11.98 -4.66
CA ILE A 38 6.88 11.14 -3.92
C ILE A 38 5.77 12.11 -3.60
N PRO A 39 4.58 11.99 -4.21
CA PRO A 39 3.49 12.89 -3.88
C PRO A 39 3.33 12.67 -2.38
N SER A 40 3.66 13.71 -1.62
CA SER A 40 3.66 13.62 -0.18
C SER A 40 2.30 13.04 0.18
N ASP A 41 2.28 11.91 0.87
CA ASP A 41 1.08 11.25 1.42
C ASP A 41 0.34 12.14 2.45
N LYS A 42 0.69 13.43 2.49
CA LYS A 42 -0.13 14.54 2.92
C LYS A 42 -1.12 14.97 1.84
N GLN A 43 -1.56 14.09 0.94
CA GLN A 43 -2.81 14.31 0.25
C GLN A 43 -3.86 14.34 1.36
N LYS A 44 -4.13 15.55 1.86
CA LYS A 44 -4.96 15.80 3.03
C LYS A 44 -6.26 15.05 2.75
N CYS A 45 -6.48 13.95 3.47
CA CYS A 45 -7.78 13.30 3.48
C CYS A 45 -8.77 14.43 3.76
N GLN A 46 -9.58 14.76 2.76
CA GLN A 46 -10.63 15.76 2.92
C GLN A 46 -11.39 15.38 4.20
N PRO A 47 -11.69 16.34 5.10
CA PRO A 47 -12.48 16.03 6.28
C PRO A 47 -13.77 15.36 5.80
N LYS A 48 -13.97 14.11 6.21
CA LYS A 48 -15.12 13.32 5.78
C LYS A 48 -16.37 14.04 6.28
N GLU A 49 -17.20 14.50 5.34
CA GLU A 49 -18.45 15.15 5.66
C GLU A 49 -19.30 14.22 6.54
N GLN A 50 -19.78 14.75 7.66
CA GLN A 50 -20.63 14.00 8.57
C GLN A 50 -22.07 14.36 8.26
N HIS A 51 -22.88 13.36 7.96
CA HIS A 51 -24.31 13.52 7.76
C HIS A 51 -25.08 13.03 8.99
N GLU A 52 -26.24 13.63 9.22
CA GLU A 52 -27.18 13.19 10.24
C GLU A 52 -27.96 11.98 9.73
N PHE A 53 -27.85 10.86 10.42
CA PHE A 53 -28.63 9.65 10.17
C PHE A 53 -29.55 9.36 11.35
N THR A 54 -30.83 9.10 11.06
CA THR A 54 -31.79 8.65 12.07
C THR A 54 -31.84 7.12 12.10
N ILE A 55 -31.35 6.52 13.19
CA ILE A 55 -31.40 5.07 13.44
C ILE A 55 -32.33 4.80 14.62
N LYS A 56 -33.46 4.12 14.37
CA LYS A 56 -34.49 3.79 15.40
C LYS A 56 -34.90 5.01 16.26
N GLY A 57 -35.07 6.18 15.62
CA GLY A 57 -35.43 7.42 16.30
C GLY A 57 -34.27 8.19 16.95
N VAL A 58 -33.04 7.67 16.89
CA VAL A 58 -31.84 8.34 17.42
C VAL A 58 -31.04 8.97 16.28
N LYS A 59 -30.73 10.26 16.40
CA LYS A 59 -29.89 11.01 15.46
C LYS A 59 -28.41 10.73 15.71
N ILE A 60 -27.69 10.33 14.68
CA ILE A 60 -26.26 9.96 14.74
C ILE A 60 -25.50 10.64 13.61
N MET A 61 -24.47 11.40 13.96
CA MET A 61 -23.52 11.97 13.00
C MET A 61 -22.50 10.92 12.56
N ALA A 62 -22.47 10.62 11.27
CA ALA A 62 -21.57 9.64 10.69
C ALA A 62 -21.23 9.99 9.24
N ALA A 63 -20.17 9.40 8.70
CA ALA A 63 -19.85 9.54 7.28
C ALA A 63 -20.74 8.66 6.38
N SER A 64 -21.42 7.67 6.95
CA SER A 64 -22.33 6.78 6.21
C SER A 64 -23.35 6.11 7.12
N LYS A 65 -24.42 5.58 6.53
CA LYS A 65 -25.45 4.81 7.23
C LYS A 65 -24.89 3.56 7.94
N LYS A 66 -23.93 2.86 7.33
CA LYS A 66 -23.27 1.68 7.94
C LYS A 66 -22.52 2.07 9.21
N ASP A 67 -21.80 3.18 9.15
CA ASP A 67 -21.07 3.72 10.30
C ASP A 67 -22.04 4.17 11.41
N ALA A 68 -23.16 4.81 11.06
CA ALA A 68 -24.21 5.18 12.01
C ALA A 68 -24.78 3.96 12.76
N ILE A 69 -25.05 2.85 12.07
CA ILE A 69 -25.54 1.60 12.69
C ILE A 69 -24.50 1.00 13.63
N LYS A 70 -23.22 0.96 13.23
CA LYS A 70 -22.13 0.48 14.09
C LYS A 70 -22.04 1.31 15.38
N LYS A 71 -22.10 2.64 15.27
CA LYS A 71 -22.14 3.56 16.41
C LYS A 71 -23.36 3.34 17.30
N PHE A 72 -24.54 3.08 16.72
CA PHE A 72 -25.75 2.78 17.48
C PHE A 72 -25.62 1.50 18.30
N ASN A 73 -25.11 0.42 17.70
CA ASN A 73 -24.97 -0.88 18.38
C ASN A 73 -23.93 -0.83 19.51
N HIS A 74 -22.85 -0.07 19.33
CA HIS A 74 -21.84 0.09 20.39
C HIS A 74 -22.38 0.86 21.60
N ARG A 75 -23.28 1.84 21.39
CA ARG A 75 -23.93 2.60 22.47
C ARG A 75 -25.00 1.81 23.23
N LYS A 76 -25.53 0.71 22.66
CA LYS A 76 -26.58 -0.12 23.26
C LYS A 76 -26.04 -1.28 24.08
N LYS A 77 -24.73 -1.53 24.01
CA LYS A 77 -24.02 -2.59 24.73
C LYS A 77 -23.46 -2.03 26.02
#